data_AF-A0A973J2D9-F1
#
_entry.id   AF-A0A973J2D9-F1
#
_cell.length_a   1.000
_cell.length_b   1.000
_cell.length_c   1.000
_cell.angle_alpha   90.00
_cell.angle_beta   90.00
_cell.angle_gamma   90.00
#
_symmetry.space_group_name_H-M   'P 1'
#
loop_
_entity.id
_entity.type
_entity.pdbx_description
1 polymer ?
#
loop_
_entity_poly.entity_id
_entity_poly.type
_entity_poly.pdbx_seq_one_letter_code
_entity_poly.pdbx_strand_id
1 'polypeptide(L)' 'MGTRGREIVGESLGRVLELLNRAFADEWLAYYQYWLGAKVVQGPMKDAVMAELMQHAAD' A
#
# COMPACT_ATOMS: atom_id res chain seq x y z
N MET A 1 -3.15 -23.68 -3.79
CA MET A 1 -3.85 -22.40 -4.08
C MET A 1 -3.11 -21.71 -5.22
N GLY A 2 -3.83 -21.18 -6.23
CA GLY A 2 -3.25 -20.42 -7.35
C GLY A 2 -3.43 -21.01 -8.76
N THR A 3 -3.87 -22.26 -8.90
CA THR A 3 -4.03 -22.92 -10.22
C THR A 3 -5.06 -22.24 -11.12
N ARG A 4 -6.28 -21.97 -10.62
CA ARG A 4 -7.29 -21.20 -11.37
C ARG A 4 -6.86 -19.79 -11.74
N GLY A 5 -6.15 -19.09 -10.86
CA GLY A 5 -5.68 -17.73 -11.14
C GLY A 5 -4.68 -17.70 -12.30
N ARG A 6 -3.80 -18.71 -12.38
CA ARG A 6 -2.87 -18.87 -13.51
C ARG A 6 -3.59 -19.22 -14.81
N GLU A 7 -4.63 -20.05 -14.77
CA GLU A 7 -5.47 -20.37 -15.93
C GLU A 7 -6.21 -19.14 -16.46
N ILE A 8 -6.74 -18.28 -15.57
CA ILE A 8 -7.44 -17.04 -15.94
C ILE A 8 -6.49 -16.04 -16.61
N VAL A 9 -5.28 -15.89 -16.09
CA VAL A 9 -4.32 -14.89 -16.56
C VAL A 9 -3.55 -15.38 -17.81
N GLY A 10 -3.39 -16.69 -17.96
CA GLY A 10 -2.82 -17.31 -19.17
C GLY A 10 -1.44 -16.76 -19.53
N GLU A 11 -1.27 -16.38 -20.80
CA GLU A 11 0.00 -15.87 -21.34
C GLU A 11 0.49 -14.57 -20.68
N SER A 12 -0.42 -13.80 -20.07
CA SER A 12 -0.09 -12.53 -19.40
C SER A 12 0.48 -12.72 -17.99
N LEU A 13 0.64 -13.96 -17.52
CA LEU A 13 0.98 -14.26 -16.13
C LEU A 13 2.25 -13.54 -15.66
N GLY A 14 3.29 -13.53 -16.50
CA GLY A 14 4.54 -12.85 -16.17
C GLY A 14 4.34 -11.35 -15.93
N ARG A 15 3.57 -10.68 -16.80
CA ARG A 15 3.29 -9.24 -16.69
C ARG A 15 2.42 -8.91 -15.48
N VAL A 16 1.39 -9.73 -15.21
CA VAL A 16 0.52 -9.52 -14.05
C VAL A 16 1.30 -9.69 -12.75
N LEU A 17 2.17 -10.69 -12.66
CA LEU A 17 3.02 -10.86 -11.48
C LEU A 17 3.98 -9.67 -11.28
N GLU A 18 4.56 -9.15 -12.35
CA GLU A 18 5.39 -7.94 -12.28
C GLU A 18 4.59 -6.74 -11.73
N LEU A 19 3.39 -6.50 -12.27
CA LEU A 19 2.53 -5.39 -11.83
C LEU A 19 2.09 -5.55 -10.38
N LEU A 20 1.70 -6.76 -9.96
CA LEU A 20 1.29 -7.03 -8.59
C LEU A 20 2.44 -6.85 -7.60
N ASN A 21 3.66 -7.28 -7.95
CA ASN A 21 4.83 -7.07 -7.10
C ASN A 21 5.17 -5.58 -6.97
N ARG A 22 5.03 -4.81 -8.06
CA ARG A 22 5.21 -3.35 -8.01
C ARG A 22 4.15 -2.67 -7.15
N ALA A 23 2.88 -3.00 -7.37
CA ALA A 23 1.79 -2.47 -6.55
C ALA A 23 1.99 -2.82 -5.07
N PHE A 24 2.40 -4.06 -4.76
CA PHE A 24 2.70 -4.44 -3.38
C PHE A 24 3.84 -3.63 -2.76
N ALA A 25 4.90 -3.33 -3.53
CA ALA A 25 5.97 -2.45 -3.07
C ALA A 25 5.48 -1.00 -2.87
N ASP A 26 4.61 -0.51 -3.76
CA ASP A 26 4.02 0.82 -3.67
C ASP A 26 3.11 0.94 -2.42
N GLU A 27 2.30 -0.08 -2.10
CA GLU A 27 1.49 -0.14 -0.88
C GLU A 27 2.36 -0.13 0.38
N TRP A 28 3.46 -0.89 0.41
CA TRP A 28 4.40 -0.86 1.54
C TRP A 28 5.05 0.51 1.73
N LEU A 29 5.38 1.19 0.63
CA LEU A 29 5.92 2.54 0.68
C LEU A 29 4.86 3.53 1.20
N ALA A 30 3.61 3.41 0.73
CA ALA A 30 2.50 4.24 1.18
C ALA A 30 2.23 4.07 2.68
N TYR A 31 2.15 2.82 3.15
CA TYR A 31 2.07 2.48 4.59
C TYR A 31 3.14 3.22 5.39
N TYR A 32 4.41 3.10 4.97
CA TYR A 32 5.53 3.69 5.68
C TYR A 32 5.46 5.23 5.67
N GLN A 33 5.05 5.83 4.56
CA GLN A 33 4.88 7.28 4.43
C GLN A 33 3.79 7.81 5.36
N TYR A 34 2.63 7.16 5.42
CA TYR A 34 1.56 7.54 6.33
C TYR A 34 1.97 7.39 7.79
N TRP A 35 2.56 6.24 8.14
CA TRP A 35 3.03 5.98 9.50
C TRP A 35 4.10 6.99 9.94
N LEU A 36 5.10 7.25 9.11
CA LEU A 36 6.15 8.23 9.40
C LEU A 36 5.58 9.65 9.46
N GLY A 37 4.71 10.00 8.51
CA GLY A 37 4.00 11.28 8.47
C GLY A 37 3.27 11.58 9.78
N ALA A 38 2.57 10.57 10.33
CA ALA A 38 1.91 10.68 11.62
C ALA A 38 2.88 10.97 12.79
N LYS A 39 4.15 10.53 12.71
CA LYS A 39 5.16 10.80 13.75
C LYS A 39 5.81 12.17 13.65
N VAL A 40 5.87 12.75 12.45
CA VAL A 40 6.60 14.00 12.20
C VAL A 40 5.71 15.22 12.02
N VAL A 41 4.39 15.05 11.88
CA VAL A 41 3.44 16.15 11.68
C VAL A 41 3.42 17.14 12.85
N GLN A 42 3.33 18.44 12.54
CA GLN A 42 3.35 19.54 13.50
C GLN A 42 2.31 20.62 13.13
N GLY A 43 1.97 21.47 14.09
CA GLY A 43 1.05 22.61 13.90
C GLY A 43 -0.28 22.48 14.66
N PRO A 44 -1.16 23.49 14.56
CA PRO A 44 -2.40 23.55 15.35
C PRO A 44 -3.38 22.38 15.13
N MET A 45 -3.33 21.73 13.96
CA MET A 45 -4.22 20.62 13.60
C MET A 45 -3.52 19.25 13.64
N LYS A 46 -2.32 19.17 14.22
CA LYS A 46 -1.48 17.95 14.16
C LYS A 46 -2.18 16.70 14.68
N ASP A 47 -3.05 16.80 15.68
CA ASP A 47 -3.69 15.64 16.29
C ASP A 47 -4.75 15.03 15.37
N ALA A 48 -5.51 15.89 14.65
CA ALA A 48 -6.48 15.45 13.64
C ALA A 48 -5.77 14.80 12.44
N VAL A 49 -4.71 15.45 11.93
CA VAL A 49 -3.93 14.92 10.80
C VAL A 49 -3.21 13.63 11.18
N MET A 50 -2.66 13.54 12.39
CA MET A 50 -2.03 12.32 12.89
C MET A 50 -3.01 11.14 12.95
N ALA A 51 -4.26 11.38 13.39
CA ALA A 51 -5.28 10.35 13.44
C ALA A 51 -5.64 9.81 12.04
N GLU A 52 -5.80 10.71 11.07
CA GLU A 52 -6.11 10.36 9.67
C GLU A 52 -4.94 9.60 9.00
N LEU A 53 -3.70 10.05 9.21
CA LEU A 53 -2.52 9.35 8.71
C LEU A 53 -2.35 7.96 9.34
N MET A 54 -2.64 7.80 10.63
CA MET A 54 -2.60 6.47 11.27
C MET A 54 -3.71 5.55 10.76
N GLN A 55 -4.87 6.09 10.38
CA GLN A 55 -5.92 5.31 9.74
C GLN A 55 -5.47 4.79 8.38
N HIS A 56 -4.90 5.65 7.53
CA HIS A 56 -4.39 5.25 6.21
C HIS A 56 -3.20 4.30 6.26
N ALA A 57 -2.41 4.33 7.33
CA ALA A 57 -1.38 3.34 7.57
C ALA A 57 -1.95 1.97 8.01
N ALA A 58 -3.24 1.83 8.30
CA ALA A 58 -3.84 0.56 8.73
C ALA A 58 -4.75 -0.07 7.67
N ASP A 59 -4.95 0.61 6.54
CA ASP A 59 -5.70 0.14 5.36
C ASP A 59 -4.90 -0.92 4.58
#